data_AF-A0A642F755-F1
#
_entry.id   AF-A0A642F755-F1
#
_cell.length_a   1.000
_cell.length_b   1.000
_cell.length_c   1.000
_cell.angle_alpha   90.00
_cell.angle_beta   90.00
_cell.angle_gamma   90.00
#
_symmetry.space_group_name_H-M   'P 1'
#
loop_
_entity.id
_entity.type
_entity.pdbx_description
1 polymer ?
#
loop_
_entity_poly.entity_id
_entity_poly.type
_entity_poly.pdbx_seq_one_letter_code
_entity_poly.pdbx_strand_id
1 'polypeptide(L)'
;MTESEWLSKAKKLHRTCLDEQEKGNGSRGITANEATMLNNLQHAIGSHHSRPDINYKQAKESLDEMFDHVKAGRATPPLVKG
;
A
#
# COMPACT_ATOMS: atom_id res chain seq x y z
N MET A 1 -12.06 -4.73 6.29
CA MET A 1 -11.51 -3.37 6.55
C MET A 1 -12.44 -2.38 5.91
N THR A 2 -12.75 -1.27 6.58
CA THR A 2 -13.56 -0.23 5.94
C THR A 2 -12.73 0.60 4.96
N GLU A 3 -13.38 1.33 4.06
CA GLU A 3 -12.69 2.23 3.12
C GLU A 3 -11.89 3.31 3.86
N SER A 4 -12.46 3.91 4.91
CA SER A 4 -11.77 4.92 5.73
C SER A 4 -10.55 4.34 6.46
N GLU A 5 -10.68 3.15 7.04
CA GLU A 5 -9.56 2.45 7.70
C GLU A 5 -8.44 2.11 6.71
N TRP A 6 -8.82 1.62 5.53
CA TRP A 6 -7.89 1.29 4.47
C TRP A 6 -7.14 2.53 3.99
N LEU A 7 -7.86 3.63 3.71
CA LEU A 7 -7.28 4.90 3.28
C LEU A 7 -6.32 5.47 4.33
N SER A 8 -6.68 5.39 5.62
CA SER A 8 -5.82 5.86 6.71
C SER A 8 -4.49 5.10 6.76
N LYS A 9 -4.56 3.76 6.72
CA LYS A 9 -3.37 2.89 6.73
C LYS A 9 -2.52 3.06 5.46
N ALA A 10 -3.15 3.07 4.28
CA ALA A 10 -2.48 3.25 3.01
C ALA A 10 -1.77 4.61 2.92
N LYS A 11 -2.42 5.71 3.34
CA LYS A 11 -1.80 7.05 3.37
C LYS A 11 -0.61 7.12 4.31
N LYS A 12 -0.69 6.48 5.47
CA LYS A 12 0.43 6.42 6.42
C LYS A 12 1.63 5.72 5.80
N LEU A 13 1.43 4.54 5.21
CA LEU A 13 2.50 3.80 4.57
C LEU A 13 3.07 4.54 3.35
N HIS A 14 2.20 5.15 2.54
CA HIS A 14 2.59 5.96 1.40
C HIS A 14 3.46 7.15 1.82
N ARG A 15 3.11 7.83 2.92
CA ARG A 15 3.94 8.91 3.48
C ARG A 15 5.33 8.41 3.88
N THR A 16 5.43 7.26 4.54
CA THR A 16 6.73 6.67 4.89
C THR A 16 7.55 6.35 3.65
N CYS A 17 6.92 5.84 2.58
CA CYS A 17 7.62 5.60 1.32
C CYS A 17 8.16 6.89 0.69
N LEU A 18 7.38 7.99 0.72
CA LEU A 18 7.83 9.30 0.25
C LEU A 18 9.00 9.83 1.07
N ASP A 19 8.93 9.77 2.40
CA ASP A 19 10.01 10.26 3.27
C ASP A 19 11.32 9.47 3.02
N GLU A 20 11.25 8.16 2.78
CA GLU A 20 12.42 7.35 2.42
C GLU A 20 12.92 7.60 0.99
N GLN A 21 12.01 7.96 0.08
CA GLN A 21 12.38 8.39 -1.27
C GLN A 21 13.14 9.71 -1.25
N GLU A 22 12.75 10.67 -0.41
CA GLU A 22 13.46 11.94 -0.21
C GLU A 22 14.84 11.73 0.42
N LYS A 23 14.99 10.79 1.37
CA LYS A 23 16.29 10.52 2.04
C LYS A 23 17.29 9.73 1.20
N GLY A 24 16.84 8.87 0.29
CA GLY A 24 17.73 7.89 -0.35
C GLY A 24 17.13 7.17 -1.56
N ASN A 25 16.22 7.83 -2.29
CA ASN A 25 15.53 7.31 -3.47
C ASN A 25 14.68 6.04 -3.20
N GLY A 26 14.42 5.71 -1.94
CA GLY A 26 13.55 4.60 -1.55
C GLY A 26 14.12 3.22 -1.90
N SER A 27 15.44 3.13 -2.10
CA SER A 27 16.14 1.88 -2.44
C SER A 27 16.22 0.89 -1.28
N ARG A 28 16.05 1.39 -0.04
CA ARG A 28 16.01 0.57 1.16
C ARG A 28 14.79 -0.34 1.15
N GLY A 29 15.01 -1.60 1.52
CA GLY A 29 13.94 -2.56 1.77
C GLY A 29 12.98 -2.05 2.85
N ILE A 30 11.69 -2.27 2.65
CA ILE A 30 10.71 -1.98 3.71
C ILE A 30 10.92 -2.92 4.89
N THR A 31 10.53 -2.50 6.09
CA THR A 31 10.54 -3.35 7.28
C THR A 31 9.49 -4.47 7.19
N ALA A 32 9.68 -5.55 7.96
CA ALA A 32 8.70 -6.65 8.02
C ALA A 32 7.28 -6.19 8.42
N ASN A 33 7.18 -5.17 9.28
CA ASN A 33 5.91 -4.59 9.69
C ASN A 33 5.22 -3.83 8.55
N GLU A 34 5.97 -3.08 7.75
CA GLU A 34 5.45 -2.38 6.57
C GLU A 34 5.08 -3.36 5.46
N ALA A 35 5.86 -4.42 5.27
CA ALA A 35 5.52 -5.50 4.34
C ALA A 35 4.21 -6.18 4.73
N THR A 36 4.05 -6.49 6.03
CA THR A 36 2.81 -7.04 6.56
C THR A 36 1.64 -6.07 6.37
N MET A 37 1.86 -4.76 6.59
CA MET A 37 0.84 -3.74 6.35
C MET A 37 0.44 -3.66 4.88
N LEU A 38 1.41 -3.65 3.96
CA LEU A 38 1.14 -3.63 2.52
C LEU A 38 0.36 -4.88 2.09
N ASN A 39 0.76 -6.06 2.54
CA ASN A 39 0.05 -7.31 2.24
C ASN A 39 -1.40 -7.27 2.72
N ASN A 40 -1.64 -6.76 3.93
CA ASN A 40 -2.99 -6.58 4.47
C ASN A 40 -3.82 -5.60 3.63
N LEU A 41 -3.20 -4.51 3.14
CA LEU A 41 -3.87 -3.53 2.28
C LEU A 41 -4.20 -4.11 0.90
N GLN A 42 -3.28 -4.87 0.31
CA GLN A 42 -3.47 -5.56 -0.97
C GLN A 42 -4.59 -6.59 -0.87
N HIS A 43 -4.54 -7.45 0.15
CA HIS A 43 -5.55 -8.46 0.41
C HIS A 43 -6.94 -7.84 0.62
N ALA A 44 -7.02 -6.69 1.31
CA ALA A 44 -8.29 -6.01 1.58
C ALA A 44 -9.00 -5.47 0.32
N ILE A 45 -8.27 -5.22 -0.77
CA ILE A 45 -8.84 -4.82 -2.06
C ILE A 45 -8.74 -5.93 -3.13
N GLY A 46 -8.29 -7.12 -2.70
CA GLY A 46 -7.85 -8.29 -3.48
C GLY A 46 -6.95 -7.97 -4.67
N SER A 47 -6.04 -7.03 -4.46
CA SER A 47 -4.78 -7.03 -5.18
C SER A 47 -3.86 -8.09 -4.58
N HIS A 48 -3.00 -8.71 -5.37
CA HIS A 48 -2.01 -9.68 -4.89
C HIS A 48 -0.71 -9.47 -5.65
N HIS A 49 0.25 -8.76 -5.05
CA HIS A 49 1.60 -8.67 -5.58
C HIS A 49 2.52 -9.53 -4.71
N SER A 50 2.73 -10.78 -5.10
CA SER A 50 3.71 -11.67 -4.45
C SER A 50 5.12 -11.21 -4.80
N ARG A 51 5.65 -10.20 -4.09
CA ARG A 51 7.06 -9.80 -4.19
C ARG A 51 7.75 -9.94 -2.83
N PRO A 52 8.66 -10.92 -2.66
CA PRO A 52 9.31 -11.18 -1.38
C PRO A 52 10.30 -10.07 -0.96
N ASP A 53 10.82 -9.28 -1.91
CA ASP A 53 11.82 -8.24 -1.64
C ASP A 53 11.41 -6.92 -2.30
N ILE A 54 10.51 -6.17 -1.65
CA ILE A 54 10.14 -4.82 -2.11
C ILE A 54 10.85 -3.74 -1.29
N ASN A 55 11.31 -2.71 -1.99
CA ASN A 55 11.82 -1.49 -1.39
C ASN A 55 10.72 -0.42 -1.28
N TYR A 56 11.01 0.67 -0.57
CA TYR A 56 10.04 1.77 -0.39
C TYR A 56 9.57 2.37 -1.72
N LYS A 57 10.41 2.38 -2.76
CA LYS A 57 10.00 2.85 -4.10
C LYS A 57 8.93 1.93 -4.72
N GLN A 58 9.16 0.62 -4.71
CA GLN A 58 8.20 -0.36 -5.24
C GLN A 58 6.92 -0.42 -4.39
N ALA A 59 7.04 -0.26 -3.07
CA ALA A 59 5.90 -0.19 -2.17
C ALA A 59 5.03 1.05 -2.48
N LYS A 60 5.65 2.21 -2.77
CA LYS A 60 4.95 3.41 -3.23
C LYS A 60 4.20 3.16 -4.53
N GLU A 61 4.86 2.60 -5.54
CA GLU A 61 4.24 2.29 -6.84
C GLU A 61 3.02 1.37 -6.67
N SER A 62 3.15 0.34 -5.83
CA SER A 62 2.02 -0.54 -5.49
C SER A 62 0.88 0.22 -4.80
N LEU A 63 1.18 1.11 -3.86
CA LEU A 63 0.16 1.92 -3.18
C LEU A 63 -0.55 2.89 -4.13
N ASP A 64 0.17 3.52 -5.05
CA ASP A 64 -0.40 4.42 -6.07
C ASP A 64 -1.41 3.68 -6.96
N GLU A 65 -1.03 2.49 -7.46
CA GLU A 65 -1.95 1.63 -8.22
C GLU A 65 -3.19 1.29 -7.38
N MET A 66 -2.99 0.90 -6.12
CA MET A 66 -4.08 0.54 -5.23
C MET A 66 -5.03 1.73 -4.96
N PHE A 67 -4.52 2.95 -4.82
CA PHE A 67 -5.34 4.16 -4.70
C PHE A 67 -6.20 4.39 -5.95
N ASP A 68 -5.65 4.19 -7.14
CA ASP A 68 -6.40 4.30 -8.39
C ASP A 68 -7.49 3.23 -8.50
N HIS A 69 -7.22 2.00 -8.06
CA HIS A 69 -8.22 0.93 -7.99
C HIS A 69 -9.38 1.30 -7.06
N VAL A 70 -9.11 1.82 -5.87
CA VAL A 70 -10.15 2.25 -4.92
C VAL A 70 -10.93 3.43 -5.49
N LYS A 71 -10.27 4.45 -6.05
CA LYS A 71 -10.91 5.62 -6.66
C LYS A 71 -11.80 5.26 -7.84
N ALA A 72 -11.42 4.25 -8.62
CA ALA A 72 -12.21 3.75 -9.74
C ALA A 72 -13.34 2.78 -9.33
N GLY A 73 -13.49 2.47 -8.03
CA GLY A 73 -14.49 1.51 -7.54
C GLY A 73 -14.20 0.06 -7.92
N ARG A 74 -12.93 -0.29 -8.18
CA ARG A 74 -12.49 -1.59 -8.71
C ARG A 74 -11.95 -2.55 -7.63
N ALA A 75 -12.20 -2.30 -6.35
CA ALA A 75 -11.73 -3.15 -5.25
C ALA A 75 -12.55 -4.46 -5.14
N THR A 76 -11.87 -5.60 -4.98
CA THR A 76 -12.50 -6.94 -4.97
C THR A 76 -11.76 -7.88 -4.02
N PRO A 77 -12.32 -8.41 -2.90
CA PRO A 77 -13.63 -8.16 -2.30
C PRO A 77 -13.83 -6.69 -1.93
N PRO A 78 -15.07 -6.19 -1.90
CA PRO A 78 -15.32 -4.76 -1.71
C PRO A 78 -14.88 -4.30 -0.32
N LEU A 79 -14.18 -3.16 -0.26
CA LEU A 79 -14.01 -2.42 0.98
C LEU A 79 -15.39 -2.10 1.54
N VAL A 80 -15.60 -2.37 2.83
CA VAL A 80 -16.86 -2.02 3.48
C VAL A 80 -16.96 -0.50 3.53
N LYS A 81 -18.03 0.07 2.98
CA LYS A 81 -18.26 1.52 3.11
C LYS A 81 -18.36 1.88 4.59
N GLY A 82 -17.54 2.83 5.03
CA GLY A 82 -17.41 3.22 6.44
C GLY A 82 -16.11 3.95 6.70
#